data_AF-A0A7L3YWV4-F1
#
_entry.id   AF-A0A7L3YWV4-F1
#
_cell.length_a   1.000
_cell.length_b   1.000
_cell.length_c   1.000
_cell.angle_alpha   90.00
_cell.angle_beta   90.00
_cell.angle_gamma   90.00
#
_symmetry.space_group_name_H-M   'P 1'
#
loop_
_entity.id
_entity.type
_entity.pdbx_description
1 polymer ?
#
loop_
_entity_poly.entity_id
_entity_poly.type
_entity_poly.pdbx_seq_one_letter_code
_entity_poly.pdbx_strand_id
1 'polypeptide(L)'
;SNPCHNGGVCYSIWDDFTCTCPPNTAGKACEEVRWCELGPCPHEAQCQLVHQGFECLANAVFNGRSSAIFYRSNGKISRDLTNIVFGFRTRDTDVILLYAEKEPEFVTISIHNSKLLFQLQSGNSFYKLTLASSLPVSDGKWHQVVVSMVEPLSQFSRWHIDIDNEKDTATSTTSAGSLNFLREETDIYVADKAFDSLDGLRGCMSTIEISGIYLSYFENADIPTKKPQEEQFLKISANPALTGCLQVDVCSSDPCMHEGICEDFYTSYHCICPKGWTGTHCEVNIDECSSNPCIHGNCTDGITSYECSCEPGYTGVNCEEDIDNCRGHQCANGATCIDGINGYSCLCAGNFTGKFCRYRRLPYTVCGNEERNLTCFNYGNCTDLSGELTCVCLPGFAGERCEKDIDECSSDPCLNGGLCQNLLNKFHCLCDVNYAGDRCEIDVSDLSFFVSLLLWQNLFQLLSYLILRMDDDPAVEWGEQEDY
;
A
#
# COMPACT_ATOMS: atom_id res chain seq x y z
N SER A 1 57.46 27.01 53.69
CA SER A 1 56.89 26.36 52.47
C SER A 1 55.74 27.21 51.98
N ASN A 2 55.50 27.28 50.67
CA ASN A 2 54.26 27.88 50.16
C ASN A 2 53.12 26.88 50.42
N PRO A 3 52.14 27.17 51.28
CA PRO A 3 51.03 26.27 51.58
C PRO A 3 49.97 26.25 50.47
N CYS A 4 49.96 27.21 49.54
CA CYS A 4 48.96 27.24 48.46
C CYS A 4 49.31 26.28 47.31
N HIS A 5 48.31 25.54 46.84
CA HIS A 5 48.35 24.59 45.74
C HIS A 5 47.81 25.19 44.45
N ASN A 6 47.97 24.45 43.34
CA ASN A 6 47.33 24.73 42.04
C ASN A 6 47.54 26.16 41.50
N GLY A 7 48.67 26.80 41.82
CA GLY A 7 48.97 28.17 41.38
C GLY A 7 48.35 29.27 42.23
N GLY A 8 47.80 28.95 43.41
CA GLY A 8 47.31 29.91 44.39
C GLY A 8 48.41 30.85 44.91
N VAL A 9 48.05 32.12 45.08
CA VAL A 9 48.96 33.13 45.63
C VAL A 9 48.81 33.18 47.15
N CYS A 10 49.91 32.95 47.88
CA CYS A 10 49.92 32.88 49.33
C CYS A 10 50.17 34.24 49.99
N TYR A 11 49.41 34.51 51.04
CA TYR A 11 49.61 35.63 51.96
C TYR A 11 49.74 35.09 53.38
N SER A 12 50.85 35.37 54.04
CA SER A 12 51.06 35.01 55.45
C SER A 12 50.33 35.98 56.37
N ILE A 13 49.63 35.44 57.37
CA ILE A 13 49.11 36.18 58.54
C ILE A 13 49.83 35.66 59.79
N TRP A 14 49.77 36.41 60.89
CA TRP A 14 50.70 36.26 62.04
C TRP A 14 50.92 34.83 62.53
N ASP A 15 49.88 33.96 62.53
CA ASP A 15 49.97 32.54 62.88
C ASP A 15 49.24 31.60 61.89
N ASP A 16 48.92 32.08 60.67
CA ASP A 16 48.14 31.32 59.68
C ASP A 16 48.45 31.80 58.25
N PHE A 17 47.73 31.31 57.25
CA PHE A 17 47.86 31.74 55.86
C PHE A 17 46.50 31.91 55.20
N THR A 18 46.46 32.72 54.14
CA THR A 18 45.33 32.76 53.22
C THR A 18 45.84 32.65 51.78
N CYS A 19 45.09 31.95 50.94
CA CYS A 19 45.41 31.77 49.54
C CYS A 19 44.36 32.47 48.68
N THR A 20 44.80 33.24 47.68
CA THR A 20 43.93 33.66 46.59
C THR A 20 43.99 32.62 45.49
N CYS A 21 42.86 31.94 45.27
CA CYS A 21 42.77 30.81 44.36
C CYS A 21 42.45 31.23 42.92
N PRO A 22 43.05 30.57 41.91
CA PRO A 22 42.58 30.64 40.54
C PRO A 22 41.09 30.27 40.39
N PRO A 23 40.41 30.73 39.33
CA PRO A 23 38.95 30.59 39.17
C PRO A 23 38.40 29.17 39.37
N ASN A 24 39.15 28.16 38.95
CA ASN A 24 38.71 26.76 38.91
C ASN A 24 39.23 25.96 40.13
N THR A 25 39.61 26.66 41.20
CA THR A 25 40.13 26.04 42.43
C THR A 25 39.51 26.67 43.67
N ALA A 26 39.34 25.87 44.71
CA ALA A 26 38.73 26.25 45.97
C ALA A 26 39.49 25.61 47.15
N GLY A 27 39.03 25.88 48.36
CA GLY A 27 39.70 25.46 49.60
C GLY A 27 40.63 26.53 50.17
N LYS A 28 41.05 26.34 51.42
CA LYS A 28 41.86 27.32 52.16
C LYS A 28 43.24 27.49 51.54
N ALA A 29 43.75 26.41 50.96
CA ALA A 29 45.03 26.28 50.29
C ALA A 29 44.90 26.15 48.77
N CYS A 30 43.72 26.38 48.16
CA CYS A 30 43.45 26.11 46.74
C CYS A 30 43.67 24.65 46.33
N GLU A 31 43.46 23.74 47.28
CA GLU A 31 43.65 22.29 47.17
C GLU A 31 42.55 21.59 46.37
N GLU A 32 41.35 22.16 46.32
CA GLU A 32 40.20 21.59 45.62
C GLU A 32 40.18 22.10 44.18
N VAL A 33 40.24 21.19 43.20
CA VAL A 33 40.08 21.56 41.79
C VAL A 33 38.62 21.35 41.40
N ARG A 34 37.99 22.38 40.83
CA ARG A 34 36.62 22.31 40.30
C ARG A 34 36.63 21.74 38.89
N TRP A 35 36.94 20.45 38.79
CA TRP A 35 37.15 19.77 37.52
C TRP A 35 36.05 19.99 36.48
N CYS A 36 34.77 19.99 36.89
CA CYS A 36 33.66 20.18 35.96
C CYS A 36 33.57 21.58 35.35
N GLU A 37 34.14 22.61 35.97
CA GLU A 37 34.22 23.95 35.37
C GLU A 37 35.23 24.01 34.21
N LEU A 38 36.12 23.02 34.09
CA LEU A 38 37.06 22.89 32.98
C LEU A 38 36.46 22.21 31.74
N GLY A 39 35.20 21.76 31.79
CA GLY A 39 34.57 20.98 30.72
C GLY A 39 35.34 19.71 30.33
N PRO A 40 35.67 18.81 31.28
CA PRO A 40 36.56 17.69 31.00
C PRO A 40 35.88 16.51 30.30
N CYS A 41 34.54 16.52 30.24
CA CYS A 41 33.71 15.45 29.69
C CYS A 41 33.25 15.75 28.25
N PRO A 42 32.91 14.71 27.46
CA PRO A 42 32.24 14.85 26.17
C PRO A 42 30.93 15.65 26.26
N HIS A 43 30.48 16.21 25.15
CA HIS A 43 29.28 17.07 25.11
C HIS A 43 27.98 16.35 25.50
N GLU A 44 27.90 15.04 25.28
CA GLU A 44 26.74 14.22 25.61
C GLU A 44 26.73 13.78 27.09
N ALA A 45 27.79 14.11 27.85
CA ALA A 45 27.98 13.66 29.22
C ALA A 45 27.85 14.80 30.23
N GLN A 46 27.26 14.48 31.39
CA GLN A 46 27.22 15.35 32.55
C GLN A 46 28.44 15.10 33.43
N CYS A 47 29.23 16.14 33.71
CA CYS A 47 30.33 16.04 34.65
C CYS A 47 29.82 16.03 36.10
N GLN A 48 30.27 15.04 36.87
CA GLN A 48 29.99 14.88 38.28
C GLN A 48 31.29 14.94 39.08
N LEU A 49 31.38 15.82 40.08
CA LEU A 49 32.53 15.85 40.97
C LEU A 49 32.53 14.62 41.89
N VAL A 50 33.70 14.00 42.03
CA VAL A 50 33.96 12.89 42.96
C VAL A 50 35.16 13.22 43.85
N HIS A 51 35.43 12.39 44.85
CA HIS A 51 36.58 12.60 45.73
C HIS A 51 37.89 12.68 44.92
N GLN A 52 38.53 13.85 44.98
CA GLN A 52 39.78 14.17 44.27
C GLN A 52 39.69 14.12 42.74
N GLY A 53 38.50 14.24 42.14
CA GLY A 53 38.35 14.05 40.71
C GLY A 53 36.98 14.33 40.11
N PHE A 54 36.69 13.71 38.96
CA PHE A 54 35.42 13.84 38.26
C PHE A 54 35.03 12.58 37.50
N GLU A 55 33.73 12.39 37.29
CA GLU A 55 33.16 11.35 36.45
C GLU A 55 32.29 11.96 35.35
N CYS A 56 32.22 11.30 34.19
CA CYS A 56 31.34 11.67 33.10
C CYS A 56 30.13 10.72 33.08
N LEU A 57 28.97 11.24 33.48
CA LEU A 57 27.73 10.50 33.54
C LEU A 57 26.97 10.66 32.23
N ALA A 58 26.38 9.58 31.72
CA ALA A 58 25.50 9.62 30.57
C ALA A 58 24.35 8.63 30.72
N ASN A 59 23.30 8.87 29.95
CA ASN A 59 22.32 7.85 29.64
C ASN A 59 22.81 7.06 28.43
N ALA A 60 22.55 5.76 28.40
CA ALA A 60 22.90 4.90 27.29
C ALA A 60 21.71 4.07 26.83
N VAL A 61 21.66 3.80 25.53
CA VAL A 61 20.71 2.89 24.91
C VAL A 61 21.31 1.49 24.80
N PHE A 62 20.53 0.51 25.19
CA PHE A 62 20.80 -0.91 25.08
C PHE A 62 19.84 -1.51 24.07
N ASN A 63 20.35 -2.35 23.18
CA ASN A 63 19.63 -2.96 22.06
C ASN A 63 19.54 -4.49 22.19
N GLY A 64 19.65 -5.02 23.41
CA GLY A 64 19.68 -6.45 23.69
C GLY A 64 21.09 -7.01 23.90
N ARG A 65 21.27 -8.30 23.56
CA ARG A 65 22.46 -9.11 23.95
C ARG A 65 23.82 -8.55 23.55
N SER A 66 23.91 -7.81 22.45
CA SER A 66 25.19 -7.25 21.97
C SER A 66 25.64 -5.99 22.72
N SER A 67 24.80 -5.46 23.61
CA SER A 67 25.04 -4.19 24.32
C SER A 67 25.41 -4.34 25.80
N ALA A 68 25.57 -5.58 26.27
CA ALA A 68 25.99 -5.87 27.65
C ALA A 68 27.29 -5.17 28.01
N ILE A 69 27.35 -4.56 29.19
CA ILE A 69 28.55 -3.93 29.74
C ILE A 69 28.89 -4.63 31.04
N PHE A 70 30.16 -4.94 31.27
CA PHE A 70 30.59 -5.47 32.56
C PHE A 70 31.78 -4.73 33.12
N TYR A 71 31.74 -4.58 34.45
CA TYR A 71 32.70 -3.86 35.26
C TYR A 71 33.36 -4.80 36.25
N ARG A 72 34.59 -4.50 36.67
CA ARG A 72 35.29 -5.24 37.73
C ARG A 72 35.84 -4.27 38.77
N SER A 73 35.67 -4.59 40.04
CA SER A 73 36.32 -3.82 41.12
C SER A 73 37.85 -3.92 41.01
N ASN A 74 38.53 -2.81 41.29
CA ASN A 74 39.99 -2.75 41.37
C ASN A 74 40.57 -3.34 42.68
N GLY A 75 39.72 -3.85 43.58
CA GLY A 75 40.13 -4.43 44.87
C GLY A 75 40.47 -3.41 45.96
N LYS A 76 40.44 -2.10 45.67
CA LYS A 76 40.88 -1.01 46.57
C LYS A 76 39.74 -0.16 47.12
N ILE A 77 38.51 -0.66 47.07
CA ILE A 77 37.35 0.04 47.62
C ILE A 77 37.40 -0.05 49.15
N SER A 78 37.56 1.09 49.83
CA SER A 78 37.67 1.18 51.29
C SER A 78 36.35 1.50 52.00
N ARG A 79 35.41 2.14 51.31
CA ARG A 79 34.08 2.50 51.84
C ARG A 79 33.13 1.31 51.86
N ASP A 80 32.09 1.39 52.69
CA ASP A 80 30.99 0.44 52.66
C ASP A 80 30.05 0.72 51.49
N LEU A 81 29.56 -0.35 50.87
CA LEU A 81 28.62 -0.31 49.74
C LEU A 81 27.22 -0.65 50.24
N THR A 82 26.36 0.35 50.35
CA THR A 82 25.08 0.29 51.08
C THR A 82 23.89 0.77 50.27
N ASN A 83 24.09 1.27 49.04
CA ASN A 83 23.02 1.69 48.15
C ASN A 83 23.41 1.58 46.67
N ILE A 84 22.40 1.41 45.82
CA ILE A 84 22.48 1.44 44.35
C ILE A 84 21.46 2.45 43.86
N VAL A 85 21.86 3.34 42.96
CA VAL A 85 21.00 4.37 42.35
C VAL A 85 21.16 4.33 40.84
N PHE A 86 20.05 4.26 40.11
CA PHE A 86 20.06 4.31 38.64
C PHE A 86 18.67 4.66 38.13
N GLY A 87 18.59 5.18 36.92
CA GLY A 87 17.37 5.36 36.17
C GLY A 87 17.30 4.37 35.01
N PHE A 88 16.11 3.97 34.61
CA PHE A 88 15.92 3.19 33.39
C PHE A 88 14.58 3.48 32.72
N ARG A 89 14.47 3.11 31.44
CA ARG A 89 13.25 3.20 30.65
C ARG A 89 13.19 2.02 29.69
N THR A 90 12.12 1.24 29.72
CA THR A 90 11.96 0.07 28.82
C THR A 90 10.50 -0.36 28.70
N ARG A 91 10.21 -1.13 27.64
CA ARG A 91 8.97 -1.89 27.47
C ARG A 91 9.16 -3.39 27.66
N ASP A 92 10.39 -3.85 27.89
CA ASP A 92 10.66 -5.27 28.17
C ASP A 92 10.07 -5.65 29.53
N THR A 93 9.36 -6.77 29.57
CA THR A 93 8.66 -7.24 30.78
C THR A 93 9.52 -8.16 31.64
N ASP A 94 10.57 -8.73 31.08
CA ASP A 94 11.41 -9.76 31.69
C ASP A 94 12.87 -9.57 31.23
N VAL A 95 13.70 -8.98 32.08
CA VAL A 95 15.09 -8.63 31.75
C VAL A 95 15.95 -8.42 33.00
N ILE A 96 17.24 -8.72 32.91
CA ILE A 96 18.22 -8.41 33.97
C ILE A 96 18.83 -7.03 33.72
N LEU A 97 18.73 -6.13 34.70
CA LEU A 97 19.30 -4.78 34.64
C LEU A 97 20.72 -4.75 35.24
N LEU A 98 20.92 -5.44 36.36
CA LEU A 98 22.21 -5.57 37.03
C LEU A 98 22.34 -6.96 37.66
N TYR A 99 23.52 -7.57 37.50
CA TYR A 99 23.85 -8.84 38.12
C TYR A 99 25.31 -8.85 38.57
N ALA A 100 25.57 -9.33 39.79
CA ALA A 100 26.93 -9.63 40.23
C ALA A 100 26.91 -10.79 41.21
N GLU A 101 27.93 -11.64 41.14
CA GLU A 101 28.01 -12.87 41.94
C GLU A 101 29.45 -13.17 42.33
N LYS A 102 29.62 -13.54 43.60
CA LYS A 102 30.82 -14.12 44.17
C LYS A 102 30.38 -15.19 45.15
N GLU A 103 30.24 -16.42 44.67
CA GLU A 103 29.60 -17.52 45.41
C GLU A 103 30.00 -17.58 46.89
N PRO A 104 29.04 -17.64 47.84
CA PRO A 104 27.59 -17.76 47.66
C PRO A 104 26.85 -16.41 47.61
N GLU A 105 27.56 -15.29 47.52
CA GLU A 105 27.00 -13.94 47.53
C GLU A 105 26.59 -13.49 46.14
N PHE A 106 25.43 -12.85 46.00
CA PHE A 106 24.99 -12.28 44.74
C PHE A 106 24.03 -11.13 44.95
N VAL A 107 23.95 -10.26 43.95
CA VAL A 107 22.92 -9.23 43.81
C VAL A 107 22.35 -9.28 42.40
N THR A 108 21.02 -9.20 42.32
CA THR A 108 20.30 -9.12 41.05
C THR A 108 19.26 -8.03 41.13
N ILE A 109 19.26 -7.14 40.14
CA ILE A 109 18.15 -6.23 39.85
C ILE A 109 17.62 -6.62 38.48
N SER A 110 16.35 -7.03 38.43
CA SER A 110 15.70 -7.46 37.19
C SER A 110 14.28 -6.94 37.12
N ILE A 111 13.70 -6.97 35.92
CA ILE A 111 12.26 -6.84 35.71
C ILE A 111 11.73 -8.25 35.47
N HIS A 112 10.62 -8.60 36.11
CA HIS A 112 9.93 -9.86 35.91
C HIS A 112 8.43 -9.64 35.94
N ASN A 113 7.71 -10.05 34.89
CA ASN A 113 6.31 -9.73 34.67
C ASN A 113 6.00 -8.23 34.87
N SER A 114 6.81 -7.37 34.26
CA SER A 114 6.74 -5.90 34.36
C SER A 114 6.99 -5.30 35.74
N LYS A 115 7.42 -6.07 36.75
CA LYS A 115 7.73 -5.55 38.09
C LYS A 115 9.22 -5.58 38.34
N LEU A 116 9.75 -4.52 38.96
CA LEU A 116 11.15 -4.46 39.37
C LEU A 116 11.36 -5.42 40.54
N LEU A 117 12.41 -6.22 40.49
CA LEU A 117 12.77 -7.22 41.48
C LEU A 117 14.22 -6.99 41.91
N PHE A 118 14.44 -6.77 43.19
CA PHE A 118 15.75 -6.73 43.81
C PHE A 118 15.96 -7.97 44.67
N GLN A 119 17.03 -8.71 44.40
CA GLN A 119 17.43 -9.89 45.17
C GLN A 119 18.86 -9.73 45.65
N LEU A 120 19.10 -10.07 46.91
CA LEU A 120 20.41 -9.98 47.53
C LEU A 120 20.65 -11.16 48.46
N GLN A 121 21.83 -11.74 48.35
CA GLN A 121 22.41 -12.62 49.36
C GLN A 121 23.85 -12.15 49.60
N SER A 122 24.16 -11.75 50.83
CA SER A 122 25.52 -11.31 51.18
C SER A 122 25.91 -11.75 52.60
N GLY A 123 27.21 -12.00 52.76
CA GLY A 123 27.92 -12.28 53.98
C GLY A 123 27.40 -13.51 54.71
N ASN A 124 26.81 -13.27 55.88
CA ASN A 124 26.33 -14.27 56.84
C ASN A 124 24.81 -14.56 56.74
N SER A 125 24.11 -13.98 55.76
CA SER A 125 22.68 -14.29 55.58
C SER A 125 22.51 -15.63 54.87
N PHE A 126 21.90 -16.60 55.55
CA PHE A 126 21.42 -17.85 54.91
C PHE A 126 20.18 -17.64 54.02
N TYR A 127 19.56 -16.46 54.10
CA TYR A 127 18.32 -16.17 53.41
C TYR A 127 18.54 -15.18 52.27
N LYS A 128 17.98 -15.53 51.11
CA LYS A 128 17.84 -14.62 49.98
C LYS A 128 16.82 -13.55 50.33
N LEU A 129 17.25 -12.29 50.32
CA LEU A 129 16.36 -11.14 50.37
C LEU A 129 15.70 -10.95 49.00
N THR A 130 14.41 -10.61 48.99
CA THR A 130 13.68 -10.29 47.75
C THR A 130 12.74 -9.13 48.02
N LEU A 131 12.87 -8.09 47.20
CA LEU A 131 12.01 -6.92 47.15
C LEU A 131 11.42 -6.81 45.74
N ALA A 132 10.15 -6.46 45.64
CA ALA A 132 9.50 -6.24 44.37
C ALA A 132 8.73 -4.92 44.38
N SER A 133 8.69 -4.24 43.24
CA SER A 133 7.81 -3.08 43.04
C SER A 133 6.34 -3.50 43.13
N SER A 134 5.50 -2.59 43.63
CA SER A 134 4.05 -2.79 43.64
C SER A 134 3.44 -2.47 42.27
N LEU A 135 3.99 -1.46 41.60
CA LEU A 135 3.57 -0.95 40.29
C LEU A 135 4.41 -1.56 39.15
N PRO A 136 3.84 -1.61 37.93
CA PRO A 136 4.60 -2.00 36.75
C PRO A 136 5.58 -0.90 36.33
N VAL A 137 6.74 -1.30 35.81
CA VAL A 137 7.85 -0.42 35.41
C VAL A 137 8.26 -0.56 33.93
N SER A 138 7.53 -1.39 33.18
CA SER A 138 7.74 -1.63 31.74
C SER A 138 6.80 -0.78 30.88
N ASP A 139 6.44 0.42 31.35
CA ASP A 139 5.47 1.30 30.70
C ASP A 139 6.10 2.19 29.61
N GLY A 140 7.40 2.03 29.37
CA GLY A 140 8.15 2.85 28.45
C GLY A 140 8.41 4.26 28.96
N LYS A 141 8.32 4.56 30.27
CA LYS A 141 8.74 5.85 30.85
C LYS A 141 10.02 5.69 31.67
N TRP A 142 10.66 6.81 31.99
CA TRP A 142 11.81 6.82 32.88
C TRP A 142 11.36 6.58 34.32
N HIS A 143 11.98 5.59 34.94
CA HIS A 143 11.88 5.30 36.36
C HIS A 143 13.22 5.55 37.04
N GLN A 144 13.22 6.32 38.13
CA GLN A 144 14.39 6.51 38.99
C GLN A 144 14.32 5.54 40.16
N VAL A 145 15.35 4.71 40.32
CA VAL A 145 15.40 3.67 41.35
C VAL A 145 16.50 3.97 42.35
N VAL A 146 16.16 3.88 43.63
CA VAL A 146 17.08 3.91 44.76
C VAL A 146 16.86 2.63 45.57
N VAL A 147 17.90 1.81 45.71
CA VAL A 147 17.89 0.64 46.59
C VAL A 147 18.93 0.88 47.68
N SER A 148 18.54 0.93 48.95
CA SER A 148 19.43 1.33 50.05
C SER A 148 19.18 0.57 51.35
N MET A 149 20.22 0.40 52.17
CA MET A 149 20.10 -0.09 53.53
C MET A 149 19.38 0.93 54.43
N VAL A 150 18.45 0.47 55.27
CA VAL A 150 17.72 1.31 56.23
C VAL A 150 18.61 1.74 57.41
N GLU A 151 19.48 0.83 57.88
CA GLU A 151 20.43 1.06 58.98
C GLU A 151 21.83 0.63 58.53
N PRO A 152 22.55 1.46 57.75
CA PRO A 152 23.79 1.07 57.07
C PRO A 152 24.91 0.61 58.02
N LEU A 153 24.88 1.06 59.28
CA LEU A 153 25.85 0.70 60.31
C LEU A 153 25.56 -0.68 60.96
N SER A 154 24.41 -1.29 60.67
CA SER A 154 23.98 -2.58 61.21
C SER A 154 24.27 -3.73 60.25
N GLN A 155 24.93 -4.79 60.74
CA GLN A 155 25.19 -6.01 59.95
C GLN A 155 23.91 -6.77 59.55
N PHE A 156 22.79 -6.50 60.23
CA PHE A 156 21.48 -7.12 59.95
C PHE A 156 20.49 -6.08 59.43
N SER A 157 20.94 -5.08 58.68
CA SER A 157 20.05 -4.08 58.10
C SER A 157 19.06 -4.71 57.12
N ARG A 158 17.86 -4.12 57.10
CA ARG A 158 16.90 -4.33 56.02
C ARG A 158 17.24 -3.44 54.83
N TRP A 159 16.68 -3.78 53.69
CA TRP A 159 16.80 -3.01 52.46
C TRP A 159 15.48 -2.33 52.12
N HIS A 160 15.59 -1.15 51.55
CA HIS A 160 14.49 -0.34 51.06
C HIS A 160 14.67 -0.11 49.58
N ILE A 161 13.58 -0.22 48.81
CA ILE A 161 13.51 0.21 47.42
C ILE A 161 12.56 1.39 47.33
N ASP A 162 12.99 2.43 46.65
CA ASP A 162 12.23 3.62 46.30
C ASP A 162 12.29 3.83 44.79
N ILE A 163 11.12 3.99 44.17
CA ILE A 163 10.95 4.23 42.75
C ILE A 163 10.17 5.53 42.56
N ASP A 164 10.73 6.42 41.74
CA ASP A 164 10.15 7.71 41.34
C ASP A 164 9.85 8.69 42.48
N ASN A 165 10.73 8.75 43.49
CA ASN A 165 10.64 9.62 44.67
C ASN A 165 9.36 9.38 45.47
N GLU A 166 9.31 8.24 46.15
CA GLU A 166 8.25 7.77 47.05
C GLU A 166 6.94 7.33 46.39
N LYS A 167 6.87 7.23 45.05
CA LYS A 167 5.66 6.75 44.37
C LYS A 167 5.42 5.26 44.53
N ASP A 168 6.49 4.48 44.54
CA ASP A 168 6.45 3.05 44.82
C ASP A 168 7.62 2.68 45.71
N THR A 169 7.31 2.19 46.92
CA THR A 169 8.33 1.85 47.91
C THR A 169 8.06 0.50 48.54
N ALA A 170 9.12 -0.22 48.87
CA ALA A 170 9.02 -1.46 49.64
C ALA A 170 10.22 -1.60 50.57
N THR A 171 10.01 -2.23 51.73
CA THR A 171 11.07 -2.53 52.68
C THR A 171 11.10 -4.02 52.96
N SER A 172 12.30 -4.62 52.99
CA SER A 172 12.45 -6.05 53.09
C SER A 172 12.00 -6.55 54.46
N THR A 173 11.43 -7.74 54.51
CA THR A 173 11.11 -8.41 55.77
C THR A 173 12.30 -9.18 56.33
N THR A 174 13.21 -9.60 55.46
CA THR A 174 14.47 -10.24 55.80
C THR A 174 15.59 -9.21 55.86
N SER A 175 16.49 -9.36 56.83
CA SER A 175 17.76 -8.66 56.86
C SER A 175 18.75 -9.32 55.91
N ALA A 176 19.59 -8.52 55.25
CA ALA A 176 20.72 -9.01 54.46
C ALA A 176 21.96 -8.18 54.79
N GLY A 177 23.12 -8.68 54.39
CA GLY A 177 24.37 -7.93 54.48
C GLY A 177 24.39 -6.69 53.56
N SER A 178 25.55 -6.03 53.55
CA SER A 178 25.89 -4.95 52.62
C SER A 178 26.21 -5.48 51.21
N LEU A 179 26.61 -4.61 50.28
CA LEU A 179 27.12 -4.99 48.96
C LEU A 179 28.65 -5.14 48.96
N ASN A 180 29.28 -5.30 50.12
CA ASN A 180 30.74 -5.25 50.26
C ASN A 180 31.47 -6.37 49.50
N PHE A 181 30.83 -7.48 49.15
CA PHE A 181 31.45 -8.51 48.30
C PHE A 181 31.87 -7.96 46.92
N LEU A 182 31.19 -6.93 46.42
CA LEU A 182 31.55 -6.24 45.17
C LEU A 182 32.93 -5.58 45.23
N ARG A 183 33.49 -5.36 46.43
CA ARG A 183 34.82 -4.79 46.62
C ARG A 183 35.92 -5.76 46.19
N GLU A 184 35.65 -7.05 46.15
CA GLU A 184 36.66 -8.10 46.07
C GLU A 184 36.81 -8.69 44.64
N GLU A 185 37.17 -7.86 43.67
CA GLU A 185 37.39 -8.23 42.25
C GLU A 185 36.18 -8.93 41.59
N THR A 186 34.96 -8.57 42.01
CA THR A 186 33.74 -9.15 41.45
C THR A 186 33.33 -8.47 40.16
N ASP A 187 32.85 -9.26 39.20
CA ASP A 187 32.28 -8.77 37.95
C ASP A 187 30.82 -8.34 38.14
N ILE A 188 30.51 -7.13 37.67
CA ILE A 188 29.17 -6.54 37.66
C ILE A 188 28.71 -6.43 36.22
N TYR A 189 27.69 -7.19 35.86
CA TYR A 189 27.06 -7.19 34.55
C TYR A 189 25.88 -6.22 34.55
N VAL A 190 25.79 -5.39 33.51
CA VAL A 190 24.75 -4.38 33.33
C VAL A 190 24.03 -4.66 32.01
N ALA A 191 22.70 -4.57 32.04
CA ALA A 191 21.78 -4.74 30.91
C ALA A 191 21.75 -6.12 30.24
N ASP A 192 22.56 -7.08 30.65
CA ASP A 192 22.47 -8.48 30.21
C ASP A 192 23.24 -9.40 31.17
N LYS A 193 22.95 -10.70 31.13
CA LYS A 193 23.79 -11.75 31.69
C LYS A 193 24.13 -12.71 30.56
N ALA A 194 25.38 -12.65 30.07
CA ALA A 194 25.87 -13.35 28.88
C ALA A 194 25.67 -14.88 28.82
N PHE A 195 25.21 -15.52 29.91
CA PHE A 195 25.02 -16.96 30.04
C PHE A 195 23.55 -17.39 30.21
N ASP A 196 22.59 -16.45 30.16
CA ASP A 196 21.16 -16.77 30.28
C ASP A 196 20.45 -16.80 28.91
N SER A 197 19.30 -17.49 28.86
CA SER A 197 18.49 -17.62 27.64
C SER A 197 17.60 -16.41 27.33
N LEU A 198 17.56 -15.43 28.24
CA LEU A 198 16.85 -14.17 28.06
C LEU A 198 17.60 -13.24 27.10
N ASP A 199 16.87 -12.32 26.46
CA ASP A 199 17.51 -11.23 25.72
C ASP A 199 17.93 -10.14 26.71
N GLY A 200 19.06 -9.47 26.42
CA GLY A 200 19.46 -8.29 27.18
C GLY A 200 18.44 -7.14 27.05
N LEU A 201 18.65 -6.07 27.81
CA LEU A 201 17.79 -4.90 27.82
C LEU A 201 17.69 -4.24 26.45
N ARG A 202 16.44 -4.03 26.01
CA ARG A 202 16.08 -3.04 24.99
C ARG A 202 15.47 -1.85 25.70
N GLY A 203 16.25 -0.78 25.85
CA GLY A 203 15.87 0.32 26.71
C GLY A 203 16.99 1.29 26.96
N CYS A 204 16.74 2.21 27.88
CA CYS A 204 17.74 3.13 28.39
C CYS A 204 18.09 2.82 29.82
N MET A 205 19.34 3.07 30.18
CA MET A 205 19.75 3.21 31.57
C MET A 205 20.58 4.46 31.74
N SER A 206 20.43 5.11 32.90
CA SER A 206 21.41 6.09 33.36
C SER A 206 22.64 5.38 33.88
N THR A 207 23.74 6.12 34.00
CA THR A 207 24.90 5.66 34.75
C THR A 207 24.48 5.17 36.13
N ILE A 208 24.92 3.97 36.51
CA ILE A 208 24.61 3.35 37.80
C ILE A 208 25.59 3.89 38.84
N GLU A 209 25.07 4.30 39.99
CA GLU A 209 25.85 4.66 41.17
C GLU A 209 25.73 3.56 42.23
N ILE A 210 26.87 3.14 42.80
CA ILE A 210 26.95 2.25 43.96
C ILE A 210 27.72 3.00 45.06
N SER A 211 26.99 3.52 46.05
CA SER A 211 27.55 4.27 47.19
C SER A 211 28.57 5.35 46.82
N GLY A 212 28.18 6.21 45.87
CA GLY A 212 29.00 7.31 45.36
C GLY A 212 30.17 6.87 44.47
N ILE A 213 30.12 5.66 43.91
CA ILE A 213 31.03 5.17 42.88
C ILE A 213 30.20 4.89 41.62
N TYR A 214 30.59 5.46 40.50
CA TYR A 214 29.80 5.42 39.26
C TYR A 214 30.34 4.36 38.30
N LEU A 215 29.45 3.62 37.65
CA LEU A 215 29.77 2.67 36.59
C LEU A 215 29.73 3.40 35.23
N SER A 216 30.79 4.16 34.95
CA SER A 216 30.89 5.02 33.76
C SER A 216 30.86 4.25 32.45
N TYR A 217 30.05 4.71 31.50
CA TYR A 217 29.99 4.14 30.16
C TYR A 217 31.19 4.50 29.27
N PHE A 218 31.92 5.57 29.65
CA PHE A 218 33.08 6.07 28.93
C PHE A 218 34.36 5.37 29.38
N GLU A 219 35.25 5.11 28.43
CA GLU A 219 36.60 4.66 28.72
C GLU A 219 37.53 5.87 28.88
N ASN A 220 38.69 5.67 29.53
CA ASN A 220 39.67 6.74 29.71
C ASN A 220 40.19 7.32 28.38
N ALA A 221 40.09 6.57 27.28
CA ALA A 221 40.45 7.03 25.94
C ALA A 221 39.41 8.02 25.35
N ASP A 222 38.16 7.94 25.80
CA ASP A 222 37.06 8.78 25.31
C ASP A 222 37.03 10.16 25.98
N ILE A 223 37.77 10.32 27.08
CA ILE A 223 37.76 11.52 27.92
C ILE A 223 38.97 12.39 27.58
N PRO A 224 38.77 13.65 27.13
CA PRO A 224 39.86 14.54 26.76
C PRO A 224 40.86 14.82 27.89
N THR A 225 40.37 14.84 29.12
CA THR A 225 41.18 15.12 30.32
C THR A 225 41.41 13.82 31.09
N LYS A 226 42.68 13.51 31.37
CA LYS A 226 43.01 12.36 32.20
C LYS A 226 42.41 12.52 33.60
N LYS A 227 41.61 11.54 34.02
CA LYS A 227 41.05 11.50 35.36
C LYS A 227 42.16 11.43 36.43
N PRO A 228 42.13 12.30 37.46
CA PRO A 228 43.15 12.33 38.52
C PRO A 228 42.97 11.22 39.56
N GLN A 229 41.73 10.77 39.78
CA GLN A 229 41.41 9.70 40.72
C GLN A 229 41.71 8.31 40.16
N GLU A 230 41.96 7.33 41.03
CA GLU A 230 42.04 5.92 40.64
C GLU A 230 40.62 5.34 40.51
N GLU A 231 40.30 4.82 39.34
CA GLU A 231 39.00 4.20 39.06
C GLU A 231 38.77 2.96 39.92
N GLN A 232 37.63 2.93 40.62
CA GLN A 232 37.28 1.89 41.58
C GLN A 232 36.57 0.70 40.93
N PHE A 233 35.71 0.97 39.95
CA PHE A 233 35.12 -0.04 39.06
C PHE A 233 35.62 0.22 37.64
N LEU A 234 36.32 -0.77 37.08
CA LEU A 234 36.90 -0.69 35.74
C LEU A 234 35.94 -1.32 34.75
N LYS A 235 35.55 -0.59 33.70
CA LYS A 235 34.83 -1.18 32.55
C LYS A 235 35.77 -2.15 31.84
N ILE A 236 35.39 -3.43 31.75
CA ILE A 236 36.22 -4.48 31.13
C ILE A 236 35.69 -4.87 29.75
N SER A 237 34.39 -4.72 29.51
CA SER A 237 33.80 -4.96 28.20
C SER A 237 34.30 -3.95 27.16
N ALA A 238 34.69 -4.42 25.98
CA ALA A 238 35.02 -3.59 24.82
C ALA A 238 33.77 -3.08 24.06
N ASN A 239 32.57 -3.40 24.53
CA ASN A 239 31.34 -2.97 23.88
C ASN A 239 31.16 -1.45 24.06
N PRO A 240 31.02 -0.69 22.96
CA PRO A 240 30.72 0.73 23.06
C PRO A 240 29.27 0.90 23.54
N ALA A 241 29.08 1.76 24.54
CA ALA A 241 27.75 2.19 24.93
C ALA A 241 27.28 3.28 23.95
N LEU A 242 26.09 3.12 23.37
CA LEU A 242 25.49 4.20 22.58
C LEU A 242 24.92 5.24 23.54
N THR A 243 25.65 6.34 23.75
CA THR A 243 25.23 7.42 24.64
C THR A 243 24.06 8.21 24.07
N GLY A 244 23.27 8.79 24.96
CA GLY A 244 22.00 9.42 24.66
C GLY A 244 20.82 8.56 25.09
N CYS A 245 19.66 9.20 25.19
CA CYS A 245 18.33 8.60 25.28
C CYS A 245 17.33 9.74 25.47
N LEU A 246 16.22 9.71 24.74
CA LEU A 246 15.15 10.66 24.88
C LEU A 246 14.47 10.51 26.25
N GLN A 247 14.22 11.65 26.89
CA GLN A 247 13.52 11.73 28.17
C GLN A 247 12.03 11.38 28.06
N VAL A 248 11.47 11.40 26.85
CA VAL A 248 10.04 11.24 26.60
C VAL A 248 9.81 10.04 25.69
N ASP A 249 8.74 9.31 25.98
CA ASP A 249 8.16 8.31 25.09
C ASP A 249 7.46 8.95 23.91
N VAL A 250 8.15 9.02 22.78
CA VAL A 250 7.61 9.68 21.59
C VAL A 250 6.36 8.96 21.09
N CYS A 251 6.31 7.64 21.20
CA CYS A 251 5.15 6.84 20.79
C CYS A 251 3.92 7.04 21.67
N SER A 252 4.05 7.61 22.88
CA SER A 252 2.89 7.94 23.73
C SER A 252 2.00 9.05 23.16
N SER A 253 2.50 9.79 22.17
CA SER A 253 1.76 10.86 21.49
C SER A 253 1.08 10.42 20.19
N ASP A 254 1.11 9.12 19.88
CA ASP A 254 0.59 8.53 18.64
C ASP A 254 1.04 9.29 17.37
N PRO A 255 2.36 9.43 17.14
CA PRO A 255 2.88 10.28 16.06
C PRO A 255 2.64 9.71 14.65
N CYS A 256 2.27 8.43 14.53
CA CYS A 256 2.09 7.76 13.25
C CYS A 256 0.62 7.84 12.80
N MET A 257 0.38 8.42 11.61
CA MET A 257 -0.95 8.57 11.04
C MET A 257 -1.46 7.26 10.43
N HIS A 258 -2.76 7.24 10.09
CA HIS A 258 -3.43 6.13 9.39
C HIS A 258 -3.25 4.75 10.04
N GLU A 259 -3.20 4.69 11.37
CA GLU A 259 -2.97 3.45 12.14
C GLU A 259 -1.57 2.84 11.94
N GLY A 260 -0.58 3.67 11.55
CA GLY A 260 0.83 3.27 11.51
C GLY A 260 1.34 2.83 12.89
N ILE A 261 2.25 1.86 12.90
CA ILE A 261 2.83 1.31 14.13
C ILE A 261 4.05 2.15 14.50
N CYS A 262 4.04 2.73 15.71
CA CYS A 262 5.19 3.48 16.23
C CYS A 262 6.19 2.55 16.91
N GLU A 263 7.43 2.57 16.42
CA GLU A 263 8.57 1.91 17.05
C GLU A 263 9.46 2.95 17.74
N ASP A 264 9.65 2.80 19.04
CA ASP A 264 10.56 3.64 19.83
C ASP A 264 11.97 3.05 19.85
N PHE A 265 12.92 3.75 19.24
CA PHE A 265 14.35 3.41 19.25
C PHE A 265 15.12 4.15 20.35
N TYR A 266 14.41 4.83 21.25
CA TYR A 266 14.90 5.56 22.41
C TYR A 266 15.77 6.79 22.12
N THR A 267 16.51 6.85 21.01
CA THR A 267 17.15 8.06 20.48
C THR A 267 16.35 8.72 19.36
N SER A 268 15.47 7.95 18.72
CA SER A 268 14.56 8.35 17.65
C SER A 268 13.32 7.45 17.67
N TYR A 269 12.37 7.70 16.78
CA TYR A 269 11.25 6.79 16.53
C TYR A 269 11.13 6.53 15.03
N HIS A 270 10.45 5.44 14.68
CA HIS A 270 10.12 5.10 13.31
C HIS A 270 8.64 4.72 13.23
N CYS A 271 7.96 5.20 12.19
CA CYS A 271 6.61 4.76 11.89
C CYS A 271 6.68 3.66 10.83
N ILE A 272 6.23 2.46 11.17
CA ILE A 272 5.95 1.43 10.17
C ILE A 272 4.60 1.76 9.55
N CYS A 273 4.65 2.18 8.28
CA CYS A 273 3.45 2.60 7.58
C CYS A 273 2.62 1.42 7.07
N PRO A 274 1.29 1.53 7.15
CA PRO A 274 0.40 0.58 6.52
C PRO A 274 0.56 0.63 5.00
N LYS A 275 0.10 -0.42 4.32
CA LYS A 275 0.15 -0.51 2.86
C LYS A 275 -0.59 0.70 2.24
N GLY A 276 0.03 1.32 1.23
CA GLY A 276 -0.52 2.50 0.54
C GLY A 276 -0.06 3.83 1.15
N TRP A 277 0.63 3.82 2.29
CA TRP A 277 1.12 5.04 2.94
C TRP A 277 2.64 5.08 3.04
N THR A 278 3.19 6.28 3.01
CA THR A 278 4.62 6.57 3.16
C THR A 278 4.83 7.91 3.87
N GLY A 279 6.08 8.33 4.02
CA GLY A 279 6.45 9.51 4.81
C GLY A 279 6.93 9.16 6.22
N THR A 280 7.38 10.18 6.94
CA THR A 280 7.95 10.01 8.30
C THR A 280 6.91 9.66 9.36
N HIS A 281 5.66 10.05 9.12
CA HIS A 281 4.50 9.87 9.97
C HIS A 281 3.38 9.11 9.24
N CYS A 282 3.67 8.46 8.11
CA CYS A 282 2.67 7.79 7.27
C CYS A 282 1.59 8.75 6.74
N GLU A 283 1.97 10.00 6.52
CA GLU A 283 1.12 11.12 6.13
C GLU A 283 0.91 11.22 4.62
N VAL A 284 1.72 10.51 3.83
CA VAL A 284 1.72 10.60 2.36
C VAL A 284 1.05 9.37 1.77
N ASN A 285 -0.04 9.56 1.02
CA ASN A 285 -0.61 8.47 0.21
C ASN A 285 0.36 8.16 -0.95
N ILE A 286 0.60 6.88 -1.21
CA ILE A 286 1.42 6.44 -2.34
C ILE A 286 0.62 6.67 -3.61
N ASP A 287 1.14 7.51 -4.50
CA ASP A 287 0.51 7.77 -5.79
C ASP A 287 0.64 6.55 -6.72
N GLU A 288 -0.43 5.76 -6.80
CA GLU A 288 -0.51 4.61 -7.68
C GLU A 288 -0.61 5.00 -9.18
N CYS A 289 -1.02 6.24 -9.47
CA CYS A 289 -1.06 6.80 -10.82
C CYS A 289 0.33 7.22 -11.33
N SER A 290 1.34 7.31 -10.47
CA SER A 290 2.71 7.74 -10.83
C SER A 290 3.35 6.93 -11.97
N SER A 291 2.92 5.67 -12.13
CA SER A 291 3.37 4.77 -13.20
C SER A 291 2.59 4.92 -14.52
N ASN A 292 1.59 5.81 -14.57
CA ASN A 292 0.63 5.97 -15.68
C ASN A 292 -0.03 4.64 -16.10
N PRO A 293 -0.77 3.98 -15.21
CA PRO A 293 -1.37 2.68 -15.51
C PRO A 293 -2.52 2.74 -16.54
N CYS A 294 -3.22 3.88 -16.65
CA CYS A 294 -4.32 4.06 -17.59
C CYS A 294 -3.79 4.38 -19.00
N ILE A 295 -4.14 3.55 -19.99
CA ILE A 295 -3.67 3.67 -21.38
C ILE A 295 -4.44 4.74 -22.16
N HIS A 296 -5.77 4.64 -22.17
CA HIS A 296 -6.69 5.57 -22.84
C HIS A 296 -7.68 6.16 -21.84
N GLY A 297 -7.18 6.90 -20.85
CA GLY A 297 -8.01 7.46 -19.79
C GLY A 297 -7.23 8.28 -18.79
N ASN A 298 -7.97 8.94 -17.91
CA ASN A 298 -7.40 9.67 -16.78
C ASN A 298 -7.33 8.77 -15.55
N CYS A 299 -6.19 8.79 -14.87
CA CYS A 299 -5.98 8.07 -13.62
C CYS A 299 -6.40 8.94 -12.43
N THR A 300 -7.13 8.35 -11.49
CA THR A 300 -7.40 8.92 -10.18
C THR A 300 -6.81 8.02 -9.10
N ASP A 301 -5.93 8.61 -8.30
CA ASP A 301 -5.27 7.94 -7.17
C ASP A 301 -6.27 7.58 -6.07
N GLY A 302 -6.04 6.46 -5.40
CA GLY A 302 -6.83 5.96 -4.29
C GLY A 302 -5.92 5.40 -3.20
N ILE A 303 -6.45 4.65 -2.25
CA ILE A 303 -5.62 4.04 -1.19
C ILE A 303 -5.32 2.60 -1.61
N THR A 304 -4.05 2.30 -1.94
CA THR A 304 -3.60 0.97 -2.43
C THR A 304 -4.21 0.56 -3.76
N SER A 305 -4.80 1.49 -4.49
CA SER A 305 -5.59 1.26 -5.69
C SER A 305 -5.72 2.55 -6.47
N TYR A 306 -5.85 2.45 -7.79
CA TYR A 306 -6.21 3.55 -8.66
C TYR A 306 -7.48 3.22 -9.43
N GLU A 307 -8.13 4.24 -9.98
CA GLU A 307 -9.26 4.11 -10.88
C GLU A 307 -8.96 4.82 -12.21
N CYS A 308 -9.23 4.13 -13.33
CA CYS A 308 -9.08 4.70 -14.66
C CYS A 308 -10.45 5.12 -15.21
N SER A 309 -10.61 6.42 -15.45
CA SER A 309 -11.75 6.95 -16.19
C SER A 309 -11.46 6.86 -17.69
N CYS A 310 -11.97 5.80 -18.34
CA CYS A 310 -11.71 5.54 -19.75
C CYS A 310 -12.31 6.58 -20.69
N GLU A 311 -11.55 6.90 -21.74
CA GLU A 311 -12.03 7.69 -22.86
C GLU A 311 -13.14 6.93 -23.61
N PRO A 312 -14.08 7.65 -24.27
CA PRO A 312 -15.14 7.00 -25.04
C PRO A 312 -14.59 6.04 -26.10
N GLY A 313 -15.11 4.81 -26.11
CA GLY A 313 -14.63 3.74 -27.01
C GLY A 313 -13.64 2.77 -26.36
N TYR A 314 -13.19 3.01 -25.13
CA TYR A 314 -12.29 2.11 -24.41
C TYR A 314 -12.92 1.56 -23.12
N THR A 315 -12.47 0.38 -22.72
CA THR A 315 -12.88 -0.33 -21.50
C THR A 315 -11.71 -1.13 -20.93
N GLY A 316 -11.90 -1.80 -19.80
CA GLY A 316 -10.87 -2.53 -19.06
C GLY A 316 -10.45 -1.77 -17.79
N VAL A 317 -9.65 -2.42 -16.94
CA VAL A 317 -9.17 -1.82 -15.68
C VAL A 317 -8.22 -0.66 -15.97
N ASN A 318 -7.47 -0.77 -17.07
CA ASN A 318 -6.47 0.20 -17.52
C ASN A 318 -6.89 0.91 -18.82
N CYS A 319 -8.14 0.78 -19.24
CA CYS A 319 -8.63 1.30 -20.52
C CYS A 319 -7.83 0.76 -21.72
N GLU A 320 -7.41 -0.51 -21.62
CA GLU A 320 -6.58 -1.21 -22.59
C GLU A 320 -7.36 -1.88 -23.71
N GLU A 321 -8.68 -2.06 -23.52
CA GLU A 321 -9.55 -2.76 -24.46
C GLU A 321 -10.34 -1.75 -25.30
N ASP A 322 -10.33 -1.91 -26.62
CA ASP A 322 -11.24 -1.18 -27.52
C ASP A 322 -12.63 -1.83 -27.47
N ILE A 323 -13.67 -1.01 -27.36
CA ILE A 323 -15.06 -1.46 -27.34
C ILE A 323 -15.46 -1.85 -28.76
N ASP A 324 -15.69 -3.14 -28.99
CA ASP A 324 -16.24 -3.64 -30.26
C ASP A 324 -17.64 -3.09 -30.54
N ASN A 325 -17.71 -2.03 -31.35
CA ASN A 325 -18.93 -1.37 -31.77
C ASN A 325 -19.66 -2.15 -32.86
N CYS A 326 -19.04 -3.21 -33.43
CA CYS A 326 -19.68 -4.10 -34.38
C CYS A 326 -20.60 -5.12 -33.69
N ARG A 327 -20.49 -5.33 -32.38
CA ARG A 327 -21.39 -6.22 -31.66
C ARG A 327 -22.82 -5.68 -31.67
N GLY A 328 -23.71 -6.34 -32.43
CA GLY A 328 -25.10 -5.89 -32.62
C GLY A 328 -25.25 -4.78 -33.67
N HIS A 329 -24.29 -4.65 -34.59
CA HIS A 329 -24.33 -3.65 -35.66
C HIS A 329 -25.61 -3.69 -36.51
N GLN A 330 -25.93 -2.56 -37.14
CA GLN A 330 -27.10 -2.41 -38.01
C GLN A 330 -26.79 -2.59 -39.51
N CYS A 331 -25.57 -3.00 -39.86
CA CYS A 331 -25.18 -3.26 -41.25
C CYS A 331 -26.09 -4.30 -41.90
N ALA A 332 -26.72 -3.93 -43.02
CA ALA A 332 -27.69 -4.77 -43.72
C ALA A 332 -27.13 -5.39 -45.00
N ASN A 333 -27.88 -6.31 -45.60
CA ASN A 333 -27.62 -6.85 -46.95
C ASN A 333 -26.23 -7.46 -47.15
N GLY A 334 -25.71 -8.16 -46.13
CA GLY A 334 -24.40 -8.82 -46.21
C GLY A 334 -23.21 -7.85 -46.15
N ALA A 335 -23.41 -6.61 -45.70
CA ALA A 335 -22.33 -5.66 -45.46
C ALA A 335 -21.43 -6.10 -44.29
N THR A 336 -20.13 -5.84 -44.42
CA THR A 336 -19.14 -6.12 -43.37
C THR A 336 -19.06 -4.93 -42.42
N CYS A 337 -19.23 -5.16 -41.13
CA CYS A 337 -19.00 -4.13 -40.13
C CYS A 337 -17.50 -3.91 -39.91
N ILE A 338 -17.09 -2.65 -39.88
CA ILE A 338 -15.74 -2.23 -39.58
C ILE A 338 -15.82 -1.39 -38.31
N ASP A 339 -15.22 -1.93 -37.24
CA ASP A 339 -15.11 -1.27 -35.96
C ASP A 339 -14.21 -0.03 -36.02
N GLY A 340 -14.46 0.93 -35.14
CA GLY A 340 -13.69 2.16 -35.05
C GLY A 340 -13.78 2.76 -33.65
N ILE A 341 -12.99 3.78 -33.39
CA ILE A 341 -12.92 4.41 -32.07
C ILE A 341 -14.26 5.10 -31.77
N ASN A 342 -14.99 4.56 -30.78
CA ASN A 342 -16.31 5.06 -30.34
C ASN A 342 -17.41 5.02 -31.43
N GLY A 343 -17.39 3.99 -32.28
CA GLY A 343 -18.45 3.74 -33.26
C GLY A 343 -18.04 2.75 -34.35
N TYR A 344 -18.94 2.46 -35.28
CA TYR A 344 -18.65 1.55 -36.38
C TYR A 344 -19.12 2.10 -37.73
N SER A 345 -18.57 1.53 -38.80
CA SER A 345 -18.97 1.79 -40.18
C SER A 345 -19.34 0.48 -40.89
N CYS A 346 -20.16 0.57 -41.94
CA CYS A 346 -20.56 -0.58 -42.73
C CYS A 346 -19.94 -0.51 -44.12
N LEU A 347 -19.13 -1.51 -44.47
CA LEU A 347 -18.65 -1.71 -45.83
C LEU A 347 -19.72 -2.45 -46.65
N CYS A 348 -20.40 -1.71 -47.52
CA CYS A 348 -21.50 -2.25 -48.31
C CYS A 348 -21.01 -3.25 -49.38
N ALA A 349 -21.65 -4.42 -49.43
CA ALA A 349 -21.41 -5.42 -50.47
C ALA A 349 -22.14 -5.04 -51.77
N GLY A 350 -21.50 -5.25 -52.93
CA GLY A 350 -22.12 -5.13 -54.26
C GLY A 350 -22.82 -3.80 -54.52
N ASN A 351 -24.10 -3.86 -54.90
CA ASN A 351 -24.93 -2.71 -55.28
C ASN A 351 -25.75 -2.17 -54.09
N PHE A 352 -25.17 -2.05 -52.89
CA PHE A 352 -25.82 -1.40 -51.75
C PHE A 352 -25.09 -0.12 -51.33
N THR A 353 -25.80 0.82 -50.70
CA THR A 353 -25.28 2.12 -50.27
C THR A 353 -25.99 2.67 -49.02
N GLY A 354 -25.48 3.78 -48.50
CA GLY A 354 -25.89 4.43 -47.25
C GLY A 354 -25.15 3.92 -46.01
N LYS A 355 -25.27 4.66 -44.90
CA LYS A 355 -24.54 4.40 -43.63
C LYS A 355 -24.65 2.96 -43.12
N PHE A 356 -25.80 2.32 -43.33
CA PHE A 356 -26.08 0.93 -42.91
C PHE A 356 -26.35 -0.01 -44.09
N CYS A 357 -26.00 0.39 -45.32
CA CYS A 357 -26.12 -0.43 -46.52
C CYS A 357 -27.54 -0.95 -46.84
N ARG A 358 -28.57 -0.18 -46.47
CA ARG A 358 -29.98 -0.58 -46.66
C ARG A 358 -30.51 -0.25 -48.06
N TYR A 359 -29.91 0.70 -48.75
CA TYR A 359 -30.41 1.17 -50.04
C TYR A 359 -29.72 0.46 -51.18
N ARG A 360 -30.47 0.03 -52.20
CA ARG A 360 -29.87 -0.44 -53.46
C ARG A 360 -29.23 0.75 -54.18
N ARG A 361 -28.00 0.58 -54.61
CA ARG A 361 -27.27 1.47 -55.51
C ARG A 361 -27.94 1.35 -56.87
N LEU A 362 -28.74 2.36 -57.21
CA LEU A 362 -29.37 2.43 -58.52
C LEU A 362 -28.28 2.56 -59.59
N PRO A 363 -28.39 1.84 -60.71
CA PRO A 363 -27.49 2.02 -61.84
C PRO A 363 -27.59 3.47 -62.31
N TYR A 364 -26.44 4.12 -62.52
CA TYR A 364 -26.40 5.54 -62.82
C TYR A 364 -25.37 5.85 -63.88
N THR A 365 -25.61 6.94 -64.61
CA THR A 365 -24.70 7.51 -65.60
C THR A 365 -24.31 8.91 -65.13
N VAL A 366 -23.01 9.19 -65.07
CA VAL A 366 -22.48 10.51 -64.73
C VAL A 366 -22.03 11.21 -66.00
N CYS A 367 -22.35 12.50 -66.09
CA CYS A 367 -22.02 13.33 -67.23
C CYS A 367 -21.63 14.74 -66.76
N GLY A 368 -20.81 15.41 -67.57
CA GLY A 368 -20.29 16.75 -67.27
C GLY A 368 -18.78 16.77 -67.01
N ASN A 369 -18.30 17.87 -66.42
CA ASN A 369 -16.89 18.15 -66.15
C ASN A 369 -16.66 18.47 -64.65
N GLU A 370 -15.44 18.87 -64.27
CA GLU A 370 -15.09 19.15 -62.87
C GLU A 370 -15.93 20.27 -62.23
N GLU A 371 -16.52 21.17 -63.03
CA GLU A 371 -17.32 22.31 -62.53
C GLU A 371 -18.83 22.02 -62.49
N ARG A 372 -19.33 21.06 -63.29
CA ARG A 372 -20.75 20.68 -63.35
C ARG A 372 -20.89 19.19 -63.60
N ASN A 373 -21.29 18.43 -62.58
CA ASN A 373 -21.62 17.02 -62.69
C ASN A 373 -23.13 16.79 -62.55
N LEU A 374 -23.71 16.02 -63.47
CA LEU A 374 -25.07 15.53 -63.36
C LEU A 374 -25.04 14.00 -63.33
N THR A 375 -25.94 13.39 -62.57
CA THR A 375 -26.05 11.94 -62.45
C THR A 375 -27.48 11.51 -62.67
N CYS A 376 -27.71 10.71 -63.71
CA CYS A 376 -29.01 10.15 -64.06
C CYS A 376 -29.09 8.71 -63.54
N PHE A 377 -30.13 8.39 -62.77
CA PHE A 377 -30.37 7.06 -62.19
C PHE A 377 -31.17 6.16 -63.15
N ASN A 378 -31.32 4.88 -62.79
CA ASN A 378 -32.07 3.88 -63.53
C ASN A 378 -31.71 3.78 -65.02
N TYR A 379 -30.40 3.84 -65.31
CA TYR A 379 -29.84 3.86 -66.68
C TYR A 379 -30.33 5.03 -67.56
N GLY A 380 -30.78 6.14 -66.96
CA GLY A 380 -31.11 7.35 -67.68
C GLY A 380 -29.91 7.92 -68.44
N ASN A 381 -30.13 8.41 -69.65
CA ASN A 381 -29.06 8.96 -70.48
C ASN A 381 -28.93 10.47 -70.26
N CYS A 382 -27.70 10.97 -70.18
CA CYS A 382 -27.46 12.40 -70.11
C CYS A 382 -27.42 13.01 -71.51
N THR A 383 -28.01 14.19 -71.66
CA THR A 383 -27.87 14.99 -72.89
C THR A 383 -27.45 16.42 -72.57
N ASP A 384 -26.63 17.00 -73.44
CA ASP A 384 -26.25 18.41 -73.40
C ASP A 384 -27.11 19.17 -74.41
N LEU A 385 -28.10 19.89 -73.90
CA LEU A 385 -28.99 20.75 -74.68
C LEU A 385 -28.64 22.20 -74.35
N SER A 386 -27.94 22.87 -75.28
CA SER A 386 -27.62 24.30 -75.20
C SER A 386 -26.81 24.71 -73.95
N GLY A 387 -25.96 23.82 -73.41
CA GLY A 387 -25.10 24.10 -72.26
C GLY A 387 -25.71 23.75 -70.90
N GLU A 388 -26.90 23.16 -70.87
CA GLU A 388 -27.56 22.65 -69.66
C GLU A 388 -27.64 21.12 -69.73
N LEU A 389 -27.04 20.45 -68.74
CA LEU A 389 -27.07 19.00 -68.61
C LEU A 389 -28.46 18.58 -68.12
N THR A 390 -29.10 17.64 -68.82
CA THR A 390 -30.42 17.10 -68.43
C THR A 390 -30.46 15.59 -68.57
N CYS A 391 -31.27 14.93 -67.72
CA CYS A 391 -31.47 13.50 -67.75
C CYS A 391 -32.69 13.12 -68.60
N VAL A 392 -32.47 12.23 -69.57
CA VAL A 392 -33.55 11.58 -70.32
C VAL A 392 -33.82 10.23 -69.68
N CYS A 393 -34.98 10.12 -69.06
CA CYS A 393 -35.38 8.91 -68.34
C CYS A 393 -35.84 7.81 -69.29
N LEU A 394 -35.46 6.58 -68.98
CA LEU A 394 -36.03 5.42 -69.65
C LEU A 394 -37.52 5.32 -69.33
N PRO A 395 -38.33 4.74 -70.25
CA PRO A 395 -39.74 4.48 -70.00
C PRO A 395 -39.94 3.73 -68.68
N GLY A 396 -40.93 4.14 -67.89
CA GLY A 396 -41.18 3.63 -66.53
C GLY A 396 -40.46 4.40 -65.41
N PHE A 397 -39.62 5.39 -65.73
CA PHE A 397 -38.95 6.23 -64.71
C PHE A 397 -39.23 7.72 -64.92
N ALA A 398 -39.24 8.46 -63.82
CA ALA A 398 -39.50 9.89 -63.77
C ALA A 398 -38.62 10.61 -62.73
N GLY A 399 -38.73 11.94 -62.70
CA GLY A 399 -37.90 12.82 -61.87
C GLY A 399 -36.79 13.49 -62.68
N GLU A 400 -36.22 14.58 -62.14
CA GLU A 400 -35.17 15.36 -62.82
C GLU A 400 -33.90 14.54 -63.05
N ARG A 401 -33.72 13.46 -62.29
CA ARG A 401 -32.58 12.55 -62.38
C ARG A 401 -33.02 11.11 -62.59
N CYS A 402 -34.26 10.87 -63.01
CA CYS A 402 -34.82 9.55 -63.27
C CYS A 402 -34.83 8.63 -62.05
N GLU A 403 -34.92 9.22 -60.85
CA GLU A 403 -34.82 8.53 -59.57
C GLU A 403 -36.13 7.89 -59.10
N LYS A 404 -37.26 8.23 -59.72
CA LYS A 404 -38.60 7.75 -59.35
C LYS A 404 -39.08 6.70 -60.33
N ASP A 405 -39.60 5.60 -59.81
CA ASP A 405 -40.40 4.64 -60.59
C ASP A 405 -41.77 5.28 -60.90
N ILE A 406 -42.26 5.15 -62.13
CA ILE A 406 -43.60 5.58 -62.48
C ILE A 406 -44.56 4.53 -61.92
N ASP A 407 -45.64 4.99 -61.29
CA ASP A 407 -46.73 4.11 -60.89
C ASP A 407 -47.74 4.01 -62.03
N GLU A 408 -47.58 3.02 -62.90
CA GLU A 408 -48.51 2.75 -64.01
C GLU A 408 -49.92 2.39 -63.50
N CYS A 409 -50.06 1.95 -62.24
CA CYS A 409 -51.34 1.70 -61.60
C CYS A 409 -52.07 2.96 -61.14
N SER A 410 -51.40 4.11 -61.03
CA SER A 410 -52.02 5.38 -60.59
C SER A 410 -53.14 5.87 -61.51
N SER A 411 -53.20 5.37 -62.75
CA SER A 411 -54.25 5.66 -63.72
C SER A 411 -55.47 4.74 -63.61
N ASP A 412 -55.50 3.87 -62.58
CA ASP A 412 -56.48 2.81 -62.37
C ASP A 412 -56.76 2.01 -63.66
N PRO A 413 -55.73 1.39 -64.28
CA PRO A 413 -55.86 0.81 -65.61
C PRO A 413 -56.69 -0.48 -65.66
N CYS A 414 -56.86 -1.16 -64.51
CA CYS A 414 -57.60 -2.41 -64.38
C CYS A 414 -59.09 -2.15 -64.17
N LEU A 415 -59.91 -2.71 -65.04
CA LEU A 415 -61.36 -2.56 -65.03
C LEU A 415 -62.03 -3.65 -64.19
N ASN A 416 -63.33 -3.48 -63.94
CA ASN A 416 -64.18 -4.48 -63.27
C ASN A 416 -63.66 -4.94 -61.89
N GLY A 417 -62.96 -4.05 -61.17
CA GLY A 417 -62.45 -4.34 -59.82
C GLY A 417 -61.14 -5.12 -59.77
N GLY A 418 -60.46 -5.34 -60.91
CA GLY A 418 -59.18 -6.05 -60.94
C GLY A 418 -58.08 -5.34 -60.14
N LEU A 419 -57.26 -6.12 -59.42
CA LEU A 419 -56.15 -5.59 -58.63
C LEU A 419 -54.97 -5.26 -59.54
N CYS A 420 -54.55 -4.00 -59.55
CA CYS A 420 -53.40 -3.55 -60.33
C CYS A 420 -52.08 -3.82 -59.59
N GLN A 421 -51.13 -4.42 -60.29
CA GLN A 421 -49.75 -4.58 -59.84
C GLN A 421 -48.83 -3.66 -60.66
N ASN A 422 -48.13 -2.74 -59.97
CA ASN A 422 -47.15 -1.88 -60.61
C ASN A 422 -45.89 -2.68 -60.95
N LEU A 423 -45.47 -2.67 -62.21
CA LEU A 423 -44.25 -3.33 -62.68
C LEU A 423 -43.44 -2.34 -63.53
N LEU A 424 -42.18 -2.65 -63.79
CA LEU A 424 -41.33 -1.71 -64.52
C LEU A 424 -41.86 -1.41 -65.93
N ASN A 425 -42.25 -0.15 -66.18
CA ASN A 425 -42.79 0.35 -67.44
C ASN A 425 -44.06 -0.38 -67.93
N LYS A 426 -44.77 -1.07 -67.04
CA LYS A 426 -46.01 -1.79 -67.37
C LYS A 426 -46.80 -2.07 -66.10
N PHE A 427 -48.11 -2.17 -66.20
CA PHE A 427 -48.93 -2.72 -65.13
C PHE A 427 -49.37 -4.15 -65.46
N HIS A 428 -49.75 -4.90 -64.45
CA HIS A 428 -50.38 -6.21 -64.61
C HIS A 428 -51.68 -6.26 -63.81
N CYS A 429 -52.79 -6.57 -64.48
CA CYS A 429 -54.09 -6.66 -63.83
C CYS A 429 -54.37 -8.10 -63.41
N LEU A 430 -54.63 -8.29 -62.11
CA LEU A 430 -55.16 -9.54 -61.59
C LEU A 430 -56.68 -9.48 -61.62
N CYS A 431 -57.27 -10.20 -62.56
CA CYS A 431 -58.71 -10.21 -62.77
C CYS A 431 -59.44 -11.17 -61.84
N ASP A 432 -60.67 -10.81 -61.48
CA ASP A 432 -61.61 -11.72 -60.83
C ASP A 432 -62.05 -12.83 -61.81
N VAL A 433 -62.50 -13.97 -61.27
CA VAL A 433 -62.78 -15.22 -62.01
C VAL A 433 -63.76 -15.11 -63.19
N ASN A 434 -64.54 -14.03 -63.25
CA ASN A 434 -65.53 -13.78 -64.30
C ASN A 434 -65.05 -12.79 -65.37
N TYR A 435 -63.82 -12.29 -65.25
CA TYR A 435 -63.23 -11.31 -66.15
C TYR A 435 -61.88 -11.77 -66.70
N ALA A 436 -61.57 -11.39 -67.93
CA ALA A 436 -60.33 -11.72 -68.62
C ALA A 436 -59.84 -10.52 -69.47
N GLY A 437 -58.65 -10.65 -70.06
CA GLY A 437 -57.99 -9.58 -70.81
C GLY A 437 -56.92 -8.86 -69.98
N ASP A 438 -56.05 -8.10 -70.65
CA ASP A 438 -54.89 -7.45 -70.03
C ASP A 438 -55.29 -6.34 -69.02
N ARG A 439 -56.53 -5.86 -69.11
CA ARG A 439 -57.13 -4.87 -68.21
C ARG A 439 -58.41 -5.38 -67.55
N CYS A 440 -58.69 -6.69 -67.58
CA CYS A 440 -59.93 -7.28 -67.05
C CYS A 440 -61.21 -6.75 -67.70
N GLU A 441 -61.11 -6.29 -68.95
CA GLU A 441 -62.17 -5.64 -69.70
C GLU A 441 -63.19 -6.62 -70.31
N ILE A 442 -62.81 -7.88 -70.44
CA ILE A 442 -63.63 -8.92 -71.07
C ILE A 442 -64.46 -9.59 -70.00
N ASP A 443 -65.77 -9.39 -70.03
CA ASP A 443 -66.72 -10.17 -69.23
C ASP A 443 -66.91 -11.54 -69.88
N VAL A 444 -66.41 -12.59 -69.21
CA VAL A 444 -66.54 -13.98 -69.68
C VAL A 444 -67.70 -14.72 -69.02
N SER A 445 -68.53 -14.02 -68.22
CA SER A 445 -69.73 -14.60 -67.60
C SER A 445 -70.73 -15.13 -68.64
N ASP A 446 -70.87 -14.49 -69.80
CA ASP A 446 -71.76 -14.91 -70.89
C ASP A 446 -71.17 -16.00 -71.81
N LEU A 447 -69.85 -16.23 -71.76
CA LEU A 447 -69.21 -17.35 -72.47
C LEU A 447 -69.37 -18.67 -71.70
N SER A 448 -69.82 -18.65 -70.44
CA SER A 448 -70.16 -19.84 -69.66
C SER A 448 -71.31 -20.67 -70.26
N PHE A 449 -72.14 -20.07 -71.13
CA PHE A 449 -73.21 -20.78 -71.84
C PHE A 449 -72.73 -21.58 -73.07
N PHE A 450 -71.59 -21.21 -73.68
CA PHE A 450 -71.02 -21.91 -74.84
C PHE A 450 -69.87 -22.85 -74.48
N VAL A 451 -69.18 -22.62 -73.36
CA VAL A 451 -68.15 -23.54 -72.85
C VAL A 451 -68.78 -24.84 -72.32
N SER A 452 -70.02 -24.81 -71.82
CA SER A 452 -70.78 -26.03 -71.46
C SER A 452 -71.23 -26.85 -72.68
N LEU A 453 -71.45 -26.23 -73.86
CA LEU A 453 -71.78 -26.92 -75.11
C LEU A 453 -70.54 -27.50 -75.82
N LEU A 454 -69.38 -26.83 -75.75
CA LEU A 454 -68.11 -27.28 -76.36
C LEU A 454 -67.31 -28.25 -75.48
N LEU A 455 -67.52 -28.26 -74.16
CA LEU A 455 -66.99 -29.30 -73.28
C LEU A 455 -67.77 -30.63 -73.40
N TRP A 456 -69.05 -30.62 -73.79
CA TRP A 456 -69.81 -31.86 -74.04
C TRP A 456 -69.50 -32.52 -75.41
N GLN A 457 -69.12 -31.75 -76.43
CA GLN A 457 -68.68 -32.32 -77.72
C GLN A 457 -67.26 -32.90 -77.67
N ASN A 458 -66.36 -32.35 -76.85
CA ASN A 458 -65.01 -32.88 -76.68
C ASN A 458 -64.92 -34.04 -75.65
N LEU A 459 -65.87 -34.15 -74.70
CA LEU A 459 -65.92 -35.29 -73.78
C LEU A 459 -66.36 -36.59 -74.49
N PHE A 460 -67.27 -36.52 -75.47
CA PHE A 460 -67.67 -37.69 -76.26
C PHE A 460 -66.56 -38.19 -77.18
N GLN A 461 -65.74 -37.30 -77.77
CA GLN A 461 -64.60 -37.72 -78.60
C GLN A 461 -63.44 -38.30 -77.78
N LEU A 462 -63.15 -37.79 -76.57
CA LEU A 462 -62.15 -38.38 -75.68
C LEU A 462 -62.62 -39.70 -75.04
N LEU A 463 -63.90 -39.86 -74.69
CA LEU A 463 -64.43 -41.14 -74.17
C LEU A 463 -64.47 -42.24 -75.24
N SER A 464 -64.69 -41.92 -76.51
CA SER A 464 -64.55 -42.90 -77.59
C SER A 464 -63.09 -43.29 -77.90
N TYR A 465 -62.12 -42.43 -77.61
CA TYR A 465 -60.69 -42.74 -77.75
C TYR A 465 -60.15 -43.56 -76.56
N LEU A 466 -60.74 -43.41 -75.38
CA LEU A 466 -60.37 -44.15 -74.15
C LEU A 466 -61.05 -45.52 -74.01
N ILE A 467 -62.14 -45.80 -74.75
CA ILE A 467 -62.81 -47.12 -74.75
C ILE A 467 -62.17 -48.11 -75.76
N LEU A 468 -61.34 -47.65 -76.70
CA LEU A 468 -60.69 -48.50 -77.73
C LEU A 468 -59.20 -48.80 -77.50
N ARG A 469 -58.67 -48.53 -76.29
CA ARG A 469 -57.30 -48.89 -75.89
C ARG A 469 -57.22 -49.55 -74.52
N MET A 470 -58.24 -50.35 -74.19
CA MET A 470 -58.09 -51.52 -73.33
C MET A 470 -57.57 -52.67 -74.19
N ASP A 471 -56.26 -52.88 -74.21
CA ASP A 471 -55.57 -54.16 -74.41
C ASP A 471 -54.09 -53.85 -74.70
N ASP A 472 -53.26 -54.00 -73.68
CA ASP A 472 -51.87 -54.49 -73.71
C ASP A 472 -51.09 -53.96 -72.48
N ASP A 473 -51.24 -54.68 -71.37
CA ASP A 473 -50.18 -54.88 -70.38
C ASP A 473 -49.15 -55.86 -70.98
N PRO A 474 -47.83 -55.83 -70.64
CA PRO A 474 -47.44 -56.20 -69.27
C PRO A 474 -46.13 -55.59 -68.68
N ALA A 475 -46.16 -55.52 -67.35
CA ALA A 475 -45.19 -56.02 -66.34
C ALA A 475 -43.65 -55.89 -66.56
N VAL A 476 -42.95 -55.14 -65.68
CA VAL A 476 -42.16 -55.58 -64.47
C VAL A 476 -40.70 -55.93 -64.79
N GLU A 477 -39.74 -55.27 -64.11
CA GLU A 477 -38.70 -55.95 -63.31
C GLU A 477 -37.92 -55.01 -62.38
N TRP A 478 -37.63 -55.53 -61.18
CA TRP A 478 -36.82 -54.96 -60.11
C TRP A 478 -35.36 -55.39 -60.26
N GLY A 479 -34.41 -54.62 -59.74
CA GLY A 479 -33.02 -55.10 -59.57
C GLY A 479 -32.09 -54.09 -58.92
N GLU A 480 -31.58 -54.48 -57.75
CA GLU A 480 -30.53 -53.84 -56.93
C GLU A 480 -29.17 -53.72 -57.66
N GLN A 481 -28.22 -52.94 -57.11
CA GLN A 481 -26.97 -53.48 -56.52
C GLN A 481 -25.85 -52.41 -56.29
N GLU A 482 -25.44 -52.32 -55.02
CA GLU A 482 -24.11 -52.13 -54.38
C GLU A 482 -23.10 -51.01 -54.73
N ASP A 483 -22.71 -50.31 -53.64
CA ASP A 483 -21.36 -50.03 -53.12
C ASP A 483 -20.18 -49.68 -54.04
N TYR A 484 -19.59 -48.49 -53.80
CA TYR A 484 -18.22 -48.29 -53.30
C TYR A 484 -18.02 -46.90 -52.69
#